data_AF-A0A975BEU8-F1
#
_entry.id   AF-A0A975BEU8-F1
#
_cell.length_a   1.000
_cell.length_b   1.000
_cell.length_c   1.000
_cell.angle_alpha   90.00
_cell.angle_beta   90.00
_cell.angle_gamma   90.00
#
_symmetry.space_group_name_H-M   'P 1'
#
loop_
_entity.id
_entity.type
_entity.pdbx_description
1 polymer ?
#
loop_
_entity_poly.entity_id
_entity_poly.type
_entity_poly.pdbx_seq_one_letter_code
_entity_poly.pdbx_strand_id
1 'polypeptide(L)'
;MFDYLSEWKTIIFMLIAFLCVLLIKFISKGQKQPFSDHAYISKMAKKRGCSEFDIFFLSAEEWHISKKRIECDFKEYLLYENVPYYVKDFVRKTKKKG
;
A
#
# COMPACT_ATOMS: atom_id res chain seq x y z
N MET A 1 -22.04 -25.39 -39.06
CA MET A 1 -21.04 -24.30 -39.20
C MET A 1 -21.26 -23.16 -38.19
N PHE A 2 -22.00 -23.38 -37.10
CA PHE A 2 -22.22 -22.37 -36.04
C PHE A 2 -21.50 -22.74 -34.72
N ASP A 3 -21.07 -23.99 -34.55
CA ASP A 3 -20.41 -24.48 -33.32
C ASP A 3 -19.01 -23.89 -33.10
N TYR A 4 -18.31 -23.54 -34.18
CA TYR A 4 -16.96 -22.97 -34.09
C TYR A 4 -16.98 -21.62 -33.36
N LEU A 5 -18.01 -20.79 -33.53
CA LEU A 5 -18.10 -19.46 -32.91
C LEU A 5 -18.22 -19.53 -31.37
N SER A 6 -18.71 -20.65 -30.83
CA SER A 6 -18.90 -20.86 -29.39
C SER A 6 -17.57 -21.22 -28.69
N GLU A 7 -16.76 -22.04 -29.34
CA GLU A 7 -15.45 -22.51 -28.84
C GLU A 7 -14.46 -21.35 -28.63
N TRP A 8 -14.40 -20.38 -29.56
CA TRP A 8 -13.49 -19.23 -29.41
C TRP A 8 -13.90 -18.31 -28.26
N LYS A 9 -15.21 -18.21 -27.96
CA LYS A 9 -15.71 -17.39 -26.87
C LYS A 9 -15.27 -17.93 -25.51
N THR A 10 -15.28 -19.23 -25.32
CA THR A 10 -14.82 -19.85 -24.06
C THR A 10 -13.32 -19.67 -23.89
N ILE A 11 -12.54 -19.83 -24.97
CA ILE A 11 -11.08 -19.59 -24.97
C ILE A 11 -10.77 -18.13 -24.63
N ILE A 12 -11.49 -17.17 -25.23
CA ILE A 12 -11.34 -15.74 -24.93
C ILE A 12 -11.72 -15.46 -23.47
N PHE A 13 -12.80 -16.04 -22.97
CA PHE A 13 -13.23 -15.84 -21.58
C PHE A 13 -12.20 -16.39 -20.58
N MET A 14 -11.62 -17.55 -20.88
CA MET A 14 -10.55 -18.17 -20.07
C MET A 14 -9.27 -17.33 -20.09
N LEU A 15 -8.89 -16.77 -21.24
CA LEU A 15 -7.74 -15.86 -21.35
C LEU A 15 -7.96 -14.55 -20.58
N ILE A 16 -9.14 -13.96 -20.66
CA ILE A 16 -9.50 -12.74 -19.91
C ILE A 16 -9.48 -13.03 -18.40
N ALA A 17 -10.10 -14.12 -17.96
CA ALA A 17 -10.10 -14.52 -16.56
C ALA A 17 -8.68 -14.74 -16.03
N PHE A 18 -7.82 -15.40 -16.82
CA PHE A 18 -6.42 -15.61 -16.47
C PHE A 18 -5.65 -14.28 -16.36
N LEU A 19 -5.85 -13.37 -17.32
CA LEU A 19 -5.25 -12.04 -17.30
C LEU A 19 -5.71 -11.23 -16.08
N CYS A 20 -7.00 -11.28 -15.74
CA CYS A 20 -7.55 -10.64 -14.54
C CYS A 20 -6.91 -11.18 -13.26
N VAL A 21 -6.75 -12.50 -13.12
CA VAL A 21 -6.08 -13.09 -11.96
C VAL A 21 -4.61 -12.67 -11.87
N LEU A 22 -3.91 -12.57 -13.00
CA LEU A 22 -2.53 -12.08 -13.03
C LEU A 22 -2.42 -10.61 -12.61
N LEU A 23 -3.33 -9.76 -13.08
CA LEU A 23 -3.39 -8.35 -12.68
C LEU A 23 -3.69 -8.20 -11.18
N ILE A 24 -4.64 -8.96 -10.65
CA ILE A 24 -4.95 -8.97 -9.20
C ILE A 24 -3.74 -9.45 -8.40
N LYS A 25 -3.02 -10.49 -8.86
CA LYS A 25 -1.79 -10.97 -8.22
C LYS A 25 -0.64 -9.96 -8.29
N PHE A 26 -0.56 -9.19 -9.37
CA PHE A 26 0.46 -8.15 -9.53
C PHE A 26 0.20 -6.96 -8.59
N ILE A 27 -1.07 -6.52 -8.50
CA ILE A 27 -1.50 -5.44 -7.60
C ILE A 27 -1.36 -5.87 -6.14
N SER A 28 -1.80 -7.09 -5.79
CA SER A 28 -1.69 -7.62 -4.42
C SER A 28 -0.24 -7.88 -3.97
N LYS A 29 0.69 -8.15 -4.90
CA LYS A 29 2.14 -8.18 -4.58
C LYS A 29 2.66 -6.83 -4.08
N GLY A 30 2.06 -5.71 -4.50
CA GLY A 30 2.34 -4.37 -3.98
C GLY A 30 1.59 -4.03 -2.67
N GLN A 31 0.49 -4.73 -2.37
CA GLN A 31 -0.32 -4.55 -1.16
C GLN A 31 -0.01 -5.59 -0.07
N LYS A 32 1.27 -5.84 0.23
CA LYS A 32 1.60 -6.62 1.43
C LYS A 32 1.29 -5.80 2.69
N GLN A 33 0.13 -6.08 3.28
CA GLN A 33 -0.29 -5.79 4.67
C GLN A 33 -0.40 -4.32 5.12
N PRO A 34 -1.43 -3.58 4.67
CA PRO A 34 -1.81 -2.30 5.31
C PRO A 34 -2.12 -2.46 6.81
N PHE A 35 -2.72 -3.59 7.22
CA PHE A 35 -3.10 -3.84 8.60
C PHE A 35 -1.90 -3.99 9.55
N SER A 36 -0.73 -4.45 9.06
CA SER A 36 0.48 -4.54 9.88
C SER A 36 1.18 -3.20 10.02
N ASP A 37 1.16 -2.40 8.94
CA ASP A 37 1.88 -1.13 8.89
C ASP A 37 1.21 -0.09 9.80
N HIS A 38 -0.12 0.02 9.78
CA HIS A 38 -0.87 0.91 10.68
C HIS A 38 -0.63 0.54 12.16
N ALA A 39 -0.81 -0.74 12.52
CA ALA A 39 -0.58 -1.21 13.88
C ALA A 39 0.87 -0.94 14.34
N TYR A 40 1.84 -1.04 13.42
CA TYR A 40 3.23 -0.74 13.71
C TYR A 40 3.47 0.76 13.89
N ILE A 41 2.93 1.63 13.04
CA ILE A 41 3.01 3.10 13.16
C ILE A 41 2.43 3.53 14.51
N SER A 42 1.24 3.04 14.86
CA SER A 42 0.58 3.34 16.13
C SER A 42 1.39 2.86 17.34
N LYS A 43 1.94 1.64 17.28
CA LYS A 43 2.81 1.10 18.33
C LYS A 43 4.11 1.90 18.46
N MET A 44 4.67 2.36 17.34
CA MET A 44 5.89 3.15 17.30
C MET A 44 5.66 4.56 17.86
N ALA A 45 4.55 5.20 17.51
CA ALA A 45 4.11 6.47 18.07
C ALA A 45 3.98 6.36 19.60
N LYS A 46 3.28 5.31 20.08
CA LYS A 46 3.17 5.01 21.53
C LYS A 46 4.53 4.78 22.20
N LYS A 47 5.43 4.01 21.58
CA LYS A 47 6.78 3.75 22.11
C LYS A 47 7.62 5.02 22.23
N ARG A 48 7.44 5.97 21.30
CA ARG A 48 8.15 7.26 21.29
C ARG A 48 7.44 8.35 22.09
N GLY A 49 6.22 8.11 22.58
CA GLY A 49 5.41 9.12 23.25
C GLY A 49 5.00 10.28 22.33
N CYS A 50 4.90 10.04 21.01
CA CYS A 50 4.53 11.03 20.02
C CYS A 50 3.23 10.64 19.30
N SER A 51 2.69 11.55 18.49
CA SER A 51 1.54 11.26 17.63
C SER A 51 1.97 10.47 16.39
N GLU A 52 1.00 9.82 15.72
CA GLU A 52 1.26 9.18 14.42
C GLU A 52 1.64 10.21 13.36
N PHE A 53 1.12 11.44 13.44
CA PHE A 53 1.51 12.54 12.57
C PHE A 53 2.99 12.92 12.72
N ASP A 54 3.54 12.86 13.94
CA ASP A 54 4.97 13.10 14.17
C ASP A 54 5.84 12.04 13.49
N ILE A 55 5.36 10.78 13.41
CA ILE A 55 6.04 9.72 12.65
C ILE A 55 6.06 10.06 11.16
N PHE A 56 4.96 10.58 10.61
CA PHE A 56 4.90 11.04 9.22
C PHE A 56 5.88 12.20 9.00
N PHE A 57 5.92 13.17 9.90
CA PHE A 57 6.84 14.31 9.82
C PHE A 57 8.31 13.87 9.87
N LEU A 58 8.68 12.98 10.79
CA LEU A 58 10.02 12.43 10.90
C LEU A 58 10.42 11.59 9.67
N SER A 59 9.50 10.79 9.15
CA SER A 59 9.76 9.99 7.94
C SER A 59 9.91 10.85 6.67
N ALA A 60 9.25 12.01 6.65
CA ALA A 60 9.31 12.98 5.56
C ALA A 60 10.61 13.79 5.55
N GLU A 61 11.30 13.91 6.69
CA GLU A 61 12.57 14.65 6.82
C GLU A 61 13.65 14.07 5.90
N GLU A 62 13.77 12.73 5.86
CA GLU A 62 14.74 12.03 4.99
C GLU A 62 14.41 12.18 3.49
N TRP A 63 13.13 12.41 3.16
CA TRP A 63 12.64 12.49 1.77
C TRP A 63 12.39 13.92 1.30
N HIS A 64 12.66 14.93 2.13
CA HIS A 64 12.40 16.35 1.87
C HIS A 64 10.97 16.65 1.38
N ILE A 65 9.97 15.95 1.94
CA ILE A 65 8.57 16.16 1.58
C ILE A 65 8.04 17.43 2.25
N SER A 66 7.30 18.24 1.49
CA SER A 66 6.73 19.48 2.02
C SER A 66 5.61 19.21 3.02
N LYS A 67 5.50 20.06 4.06
CA LYS A 67 4.47 19.94 5.11
C LYS A 67 3.04 19.80 4.56
N LYS A 68 2.71 20.57 3.52
CA LYS A 68 1.40 20.51 2.86
C LYS A 68 1.10 19.12 2.27
N ARG A 69 2.13 18.46 1.74
CA ARG A 69 1.99 17.11 1.19
C ARG A 69 1.87 16.06 2.31
N ILE A 70 2.63 16.22 3.40
CA ILE A 70 2.50 15.36 4.60
C ILE A 70 1.07 15.41 5.14
N GLU A 71 0.47 16.60 5.23
CA GLU A 71 -0.91 16.74 5.71
C GLU A 71 -1.94 16.09 4.77
N CYS A 72 -1.76 16.19 3.45
CA CYS A 72 -2.60 15.48 2.49
C CYS A 72 -2.45 13.95 2.62
N ASP A 73 -1.21 13.47 2.66
CA ASP A 73 -0.89 12.04 2.79
C ASP A 73 -1.42 11.48 4.12
N PHE A 74 -1.37 12.26 5.21
CA PHE A 74 -1.91 11.87 6.51
C PHE A 74 -3.45 11.80 6.48
N LYS A 75 -4.12 12.71 5.77
CA LYS A 75 -5.57 12.61 5.56
C LYS A 75 -5.94 11.37 4.76
N GLU A 76 -5.19 11.06 3.70
CA GLU A 76 -5.40 9.82 2.93
C GLU A 76 -5.16 8.58 3.79
N TYR A 77 -4.15 8.60 4.67
CA TYR A 77 -3.90 7.55 5.64
C TYR A 77 -5.09 7.34 6.59
N LEU A 78 -5.67 8.42 7.13
CA LEU A 78 -6.82 8.31 8.04
C LEU A 78 -8.09 7.81 7.35
N LEU A 79 -8.29 8.14 6.07
CA LEU A 79 -9.51 7.80 5.33
C LEU A 79 -9.46 6.43 4.68
N TYR A 80 -8.28 6.04 4.15
CA TYR A 80 -8.13 4.85 3.30
C TYR A 80 -7.13 3.84 3.86
N GLU A 81 -6.61 4.07 5.07
CA GLU A 81 -5.51 3.28 5.68
C GLU A 81 -4.28 3.17 4.75
N ASN A 82 -4.12 4.13 3.84
CA ASN A 82 -3.06 4.11 2.86
C ASN A 82 -1.78 4.71 3.45
N VAL A 83 -0.78 3.86 3.69
CA VAL A 83 0.51 4.31 4.20
C VAL A 83 1.43 4.71 3.03
N PRO A 84 1.93 5.97 3.00
CA PRO A 84 2.84 6.44 1.96
C PRO A 84 4.16 5.67 1.92
N TYR A 85 4.80 5.63 0.76
CA TYR A 85 6.06 4.89 0.57
C TYR A 85 7.20 5.35 1.50
N TYR A 86 7.34 6.65 1.76
CA TYR A 86 8.39 7.16 2.64
C TYR A 86 8.18 6.72 4.11
N VAL A 87 6.92 6.68 4.57
CA VAL A 87 6.55 6.18 5.90
C VAL A 87 6.85 4.68 6.00
N LYS A 88 6.50 3.90 4.97
CA LYS A 88 6.81 2.46 4.91
C LYS A 88 8.32 2.20 4.96
N ASP A 89 9.11 2.97 4.22
CA ASP A 89 10.57 2.81 4.22
C ASP A 89 11.17 3.15 5.60
N PHE A 90 10.68 4.22 6.23
CA PHE A 90 11.06 4.60 7.59
C PHE A 90 10.72 3.52 8.63
N VAL A 91 9.50 2.99 8.59
CA VAL A 91 9.04 1.86 9.41
C VAL A 91 9.93 0.63 9.22
N ARG A 92 10.26 0.30 7.96
CA ARG A 92 11.15 -0.82 7.64
C ARG A 92 12.56 -0.62 8.19
N LYS A 93 13.13 0.58 8.06
CA LYS A 93 14.44 0.93 8.61
C LYS A 93 14.47 0.84 10.13
N THR A 94 13.42 1.32 10.80
CA THR A 94 13.35 1.31 12.26
C THR A 94 13.19 -0.10 12.83
N LYS A 95 12.46 -0.98 12.14
CA LYS A 95 12.34 -2.40 12.51
C LYS A 95 13.66 -3.17 12.45
N LYS A 96 14.61 -2.74 11.62
CA LYS A 96 15.94 -3.37 11.50
C LYS A 96 16.93 -2.90 12.57
N LYS A 97 16.68 -1.75 13.22
CA LYS A 97 17.57 -1.12 14.21
C LYS A 97 17.21 -1.44 15.66
N GLY A 98 16.06 -2.07 15.93
CA GLY A 98 15.60 -2.44 17.26
C GLY A 98 15.46 -3.94 17.41
#